data_AF-A0A955E5J6-F1
#
_entry.id   AF-A0A955E5J6-F1
#
_cell.length_a   1.000
_cell.length_b   1.000
_cell.length_c   1.000
_cell.angle_alpha   90.00
_cell.angle_beta   90.00
_cell.angle_gamma   90.00
#
_symmetry.space_group_name_H-M   'P 1'
#
loop_
_entity.id
_entity.type
_entity.pdbx_description
1 polymer ?
#
loop_
_entity_poly.entity_id
_entity_poly.type
_entity_poly.pdbx_seq_one_letter_code
_entity_poly.pdbx_strand_id
1 'polypeptide(L)'
;MLTLWDILPKLMRPAAQPRPAAVNRISKPRPSVSRSHERYDELARDLLEEYGVRVRKWRSSMSGVAWQVTYQDGTVSRLIEAPKPRGPMSAAVFCHEIGHHAIGFHRYKPRCLEEFHAWDWALKEMERRGVNVTDRVRERMHESLHYAIQKAARRGLKQLPVELAPFMSPPPRKSDLSASA
;
A
#
# COMPACT_ATOMS: atom_id res chain seq x y z
N MET A 1 42.02 0.67 3.50
CA MET A 1 40.62 1.02 3.19
C MET A 1 39.75 -0.10 3.76
N LEU A 2 39.13 0.14 4.92
CA LEU A 2 38.29 -0.81 5.66
C LEU A 2 36.83 -0.64 5.24
N THR A 3 36.07 -1.73 5.10
CA THR A 3 34.66 -1.67 4.70
C THR A 3 33.73 -1.89 5.90
N LEU A 4 32.51 -1.36 5.82
CA LEU A 4 31.47 -1.33 6.87
C LEU A 4 30.95 -2.73 7.31
N TRP A 5 31.60 -3.81 6.90
CA TRP A 5 31.27 -5.20 7.26
C TRP A 5 32.30 -5.84 8.22
N ASP A 6 33.35 -5.11 8.61
CA ASP A 6 34.41 -5.60 9.53
C ASP A 6 34.12 -5.34 11.03
N ILE A 7 32.92 -4.87 11.39
CA ILE A 7 32.56 -4.46 12.77
C ILE A 7 31.30 -5.18 13.26
N LEU A 8 31.28 -6.51 13.26
CA LEU A 8 30.29 -7.29 14.01
C LEU A 8 30.89 -8.62 14.50
N PRO A 9 31.00 -8.85 15.82
CA PRO A 9 31.60 -10.05 16.35
C PRO A 9 30.72 -11.29 16.09
N LYS A 10 31.37 -12.33 15.55
CA LYS A 10 30.88 -13.72 15.55
C LYS A 10 30.57 -14.13 17.00
N LEU A 11 29.30 -14.14 17.37
CA LEU A 11 28.86 -14.80 18.60
C LEU A 11 29.01 -16.31 18.41
N MET A 12 30.03 -16.86 19.07
CA MET A 12 30.23 -18.29 19.26
C MET A 12 28.97 -18.92 19.88
N ARG A 13 28.46 -19.99 19.29
CA ARG A 13 27.37 -20.79 19.85
C ARG A 13 27.93 -21.61 21.03
N PRO A 14 27.42 -21.45 22.27
CA PRO A 14 27.74 -22.41 23.32
C PRO A 14 27.03 -23.75 23.05
N ALA A 15 27.67 -24.83 23.47
CA ALA A 15 27.20 -26.21 23.34
C ALA A 15 25.84 -26.41 24.04
N ALA A 16 24.96 -27.16 23.40
CA ALA A 16 23.62 -27.45 23.88
C ALA A 16 23.67 -28.39 25.11
N GLN A 17 23.10 -27.94 26.23
CA GLN A 17 22.76 -28.83 27.35
C GLN A 17 21.45 -29.60 27.04
N PRO A 18 21.32 -30.87 27.44
CA PRO A 18 20.10 -31.65 27.24
C PRO A 18 18.95 -31.10 28.10
N ARG A 19 17.81 -30.80 27.46
CA ARG A 19 16.57 -30.36 28.11
C ARG A 19 15.86 -31.52 28.82
N PRO A 20 15.30 -31.31 30.03
CA PRO A 20 14.43 -32.30 30.68
C PRO A 20 13.12 -32.49 29.90
N ALA A 21 12.57 -33.70 30.04
CA ALA A 21 11.39 -34.20 29.34
C ALA A 21 10.18 -33.25 29.42
N ALA A 22 9.49 -33.11 28.29
CA ALA A 22 8.35 -32.23 28.10
C ALA A 22 7.14 -32.68 28.94
N VAL A 23 6.79 -31.89 29.95
CA VAL A 23 5.47 -31.95 30.58
C VAL A 23 4.43 -31.45 29.57
N ASN A 24 3.39 -32.25 29.33
CA ASN A 24 2.25 -31.94 28.47
C ASN A 24 1.63 -30.59 28.85
N ARG A 25 2.03 -29.52 28.16
CA ARG A 25 1.36 -28.23 28.23
C ARG A 25 0.05 -28.37 27.46
N ILE A 26 -1.06 -28.37 28.19
CA ILE A 26 -2.40 -28.12 27.65
C ILE A 26 -2.28 -26.95 26.68
N SER A 27 -2.49 -27.23 25.40
CA SER A 27 -2.36 -26.25 24.33
C SER A 27 -3.39 -25.15 24.58
N LYS A 28 -2.91 -23.94 24.85
CA LYS A 28 -3.77 -22.75 24.83
C LYS A 28 -4.48 -22.70 23.46
N PRO A 29 -5.79 -22.42 23.40
CA PRO A 29 -6.50 -22.32 22.14
C PRO A 29 -5.78 -21.31 21.24
N ARG A 30 -5.54 -21.70 19.98
CA ARG A 30 -4.97 -20.80 18.97
C ARG A 30 -5.83 -19.53 18.94
N PRO A 31 -5.25 -18.32 18.99
CA PRO A 31 -6.02 -17.11 18.82
C PRO A 31 -6.77 -17.22 17.48
N SER A 32 -8.09 -16.97 17.51
CA SER A 32 -8.91 -16.92 16.31
C SER A 32 -8.19 -16.07 15.27
N VAL A 33 -8.05 -16.55 14.03
CA VAL A 33 -7.64 -15.70 12.91
C VAL A 33 -8.48 -14.44 13.03
N SER A 34 -7.84 -13.31 13.32
CA SER A 34 -8.56 -12.16 13.85
C SER A 34 -9.53 -11.68 12.79
N ARG A 35 -10.78 -11.41 13.17
CA ARG A 35 -11.84 -10.83 12.34
C ARG A 35 -11.39 -9.65 11.44
N SER A 36 -10.29 -8.98 11.79
CA SER A 36 -9.62 -7.99 10.95
C SER A 36 -8.99 -8.54 9.67
N HIS A 37 -8.32 -9.69 9.70
CA HIS A 37 -7.73 -10.32 8.52
C HIS A 37 -8.81 -10.80 7.56
N GLU A 38 -9.88 -11.40 8.08
CA GLU A 38 -11.04 -11.80 7.28
C GLU A 38 -11.64 -10.61 6.54
N ARG A 39 -11.81 -9.46 7.20
CA ARG A 39 -12.29 -8.23 6.55
C ARG A 39 -11.40 -7.75 5.39
N TYR A 40 -10.08 -7.88 5.52
CA TYR A 40 -9.16 -7.50 4.44
C TYR A 40 -9.18 -8.49 3.27
N ASP A 41 -9.31 -9.79 3.56
CA ASP A 41 -9.45 -10.83 2.54
C ASP A 41 -10.80 -10.70 1.81
N GLU A 42 -11.89 -10.42 2.52
CA GLU A 42 -13.21 -10.10 1.96
C GLU A 42 -13.16 -8.88 1.05
N LEU A 43 -12.60 -7.75 1.54
CA LEU A 43 -12.41 -6.55 0.73
C LEU A 43 -11.64 -6.84 -0.56
N ALA A 44 -10.55 -7.62 -0.48
CA ALA A 44 -9.73 -7.93 -1.64
C ALA A 44 -10.52 -8.78 -2.65
N ARG A 45 -11.20 -9.83 -2.17
CA ARG A 45 -12.00 -10.72 -3.02
C ARG A 45 -13.11 -9.95 -3.73
N ASP A 46 -13.90 -9.20 -2.98
CA ASP A 46 -15.05 -8.47 -3.51
C ASP A 46 -14.62 -7.45 -4.57
N LEU A 47 -13.54 -6.69 -4.33
CA LEU A 47 -13.05 -5.69 -5.28
C LEU A 47 -12.44 -6.31 -6.54
N LEU A 48 -11.75 -7.45 -6.42
CA LEU A 48 -11.21 -8.16 -7.59
C LEU A 48 -12.36 -8.70 -8.46
N GLU A 49 -13.41 -9.21 -7.84
CA GLU A 49 -14.60 -9.70 -8.53
C GLU A 49 -15.39 -8.56 -9.18
N GLU A 50 -15.74 -7.52 -8.41
CA GLU A 50 -16.52 -6.36 -8.84
C GLU A 50 -15.92 -5.66 -10.07
N TYR A 51 -14.59 -5.48 -10.08
CA TYR A 51 -13.89 -4.81 -11.17
C TYR A 51 -13.32 -5.76 -12.24
N GLY A 52 -13.49 -7.07 -12.05
CA GLY A 52 -12.92 -8.09 -12.94
C GLY A 52 -11.40 -8.00 -13.06
N VAL A 53 -10.72 -7.73 -11.94
CA VAL A 53 -9.26 -7.54 -11.85
C VAL A 53 -8.60 -8.82 -11.37
N ARG A 54 -7.48 -9.18 -12.00
CA ARG A 54 -6.67 -10.34 -11.60
C ARG A 54 -5.36 -9.90 -10.98
N VAL A 55 -5.00 -10.50 -9.85
CA VAL A 55 -3.69 -10.27 -9.23
C VAL A 55 -2.65 -11.12 -9.93
N ARG A 56 -1.67 -10.49 -10.56
CA ARG A 56 -0.52 -11.17 -11.16
C ARG A 56 0.54 -11.52 -10.13
N LYS A 57 0.75 -10.65 -9.13
CA LYS A 57 1.71 -10.86 -8.05
C LYS A 57 1.35 -10.09 -6.78
N TRP A 58 1.37 -10.79 -5.65
CA TRP A 58 1.40 -10.13 -4.34
C TRP A 58 2.83 -9.66 -4.04
N ARG A 59 3.02 -8.35 -3.88
CA ARG A 59 4.31 -7.72 -3.60
C ARG A 59 4.62 -7.76 -2.10
N SER A 60 5.91 -7.86 -1.78
CA SER A 60 6.40 -7.64 -0.41
C SER A 60 6.60 -6.16 -0.09
N SER A 61 6.81 -5.32 -1.11
CA SER A 61 6.94 -3.86 -0.97
C SER A 61 5.58 -3.17 -0.83
N MET A 62 5.55 -2.00 -0.18
CA MET A 62 4.35 -1.14 -0.06
C MET A 62 4.19 -0.24 -1.30
N SER A 63 4.10 -0.89 -2.46
CA SER A 63 3.91 -0.26 -3.77
C SER A 63 3.18 -1.24 -4.68
N GLY A 64 2.36 -0.72 -5.61
CA GLY A 64 1.72 -1.53 -6.62
C GLY A 64 1.89 -0.98 -8.03
N VAL A 65 1.26 -1.66 -8.97
CA VAL A 65 1.05 -1.23 -10.35
C VAL A 65 -0.22 -1.88 -10.89
N ALA A 66 -1.03 -1.09 -11.58
CA ALA A 66 -2.20 -1.54 -12.32
C ALA A 66 -2.00 -1.33 -13.83
N TRP A 67 -2.46 -2.28 -14.65
CA TRP A 67 -2.43 -2.17 -16.10
C TRP A 67 -3.52 -2.99 -16.77
N GLN A 68 -3.76 -2.71 -18.05
CA GLN A 68 -4.68 -3.46 -18.90
C GLN A 68 -3.96 -4.00 -20.13
N VAL A 69 -4.41 -5.16 -20.60
CA VAL A 69 -3.98 -5.75 -21.87
C VAL A 69 -5.22 -5.92 -22.73
N THR A 70 -5.25 -5.23 -23.86
CA THR A 70 -6.28 -5.42 -24.89
C THR A 70 -5.75 -6.39 -25.94
N TYR A 71 -6.47 -7.49 -26.14
CA TYR A 71 -6.13 -8.50 -27.14
C TYR A 71 -6.71 -8.13 -28.51
N GLN A 72 -6.27 -8.83 -29.55
CA GLN A 72 -6.72 -8.58 -30.93
C GLN A 72 -8.22 -8.82 -31.12
N ASP A 73 -8.81 -9.73 -30.33
CA ASP A 73 -10.25 -10.02 -30.31
C ASP A 73 -11.07 -8.96 -29.56
N GLY A 74 -10.43 -7.89 -29.07
CA GLY A 74 -11.07 -6.81 -28.32
C GLY A 74 -11.29 -7.13 -26.84
N THR A 75 -10.96 -8.33 -26.37
CA THR A 75 -11.05 -8.66 -24.94
C THR A 75 -10.01 -7.87 -24.14
N VAL A 76 -10.36 -7.51 -22.90
CA VAL A 76 -9.48 -6.74 -22.01
C VAL A 76 -9.21 -7.53 -20.74
N SER A 77 -7.95 -7.81 -20.47
CA SER A 77 -7.50 -8.30 -19.16
C SER A 77 -7.06 -7.16 -18.27
N ARG A 78 -7.63 -7.10 -17.06
CA ARG A 78 -7.28 -6.11 -16.01
C ARG A 78 -6.38 -6.77 -14.97
N LEU A 79 -5.21 -6.18 -14.72
CA LEU A 79 -4.15 -6.81 -13.96
C LEU A 79 -3.55 -5.85 -12.95
N ILE A 80 -3.24 -6.38 -11.76
CA ILE A 80 -2.50 -5.65 -10.73
C ILE A 80 -1.33 -6.47 -10.16
N GLU A 81 -0.33 -5.74 -9.67
CA GLU A 81 0.55 -6.22 -8.61
C GLU A 81 0.45 -5.26 -7.43
N ALA A 82 0.26 -5.78 -6.22
CA ALA A 82 0.07 -4.96 -5.03
C ALA A 82 0.49 -5.75 -3.78
N PRO A 83 0.79 -5.10 -2.64
CA PRO A 83 0.88 -5.83 -1.38
C PRO A 83 -0.46 -6.47 -1.02
N LYS A 84 -0.43 -7.68 -0.44
CA LYS A 84 -1.67 -8.31 0.05
C LYS A 84 -2.26 -7.48 1.21
N PRO A 85 -3.55 -7.12 1.17
CA PRO A 85 -4.23 -6.47 2.28
C PRO A 85 -4.13 -7.31 3.55
N ARG A 86 -3.46 -6.76 4.56
CA ARG A 86 -3.25 -7.38 5.89
C ARG A 86 -3.40 -6.35 7.03
N GLY A 87 -3.52 -5.08 6.67
CA GLY A 87 -3.66 -3.95 7.56
C GLY A 87 -4.02 -2.70 6.75
N PRO A 88 -4.29 -1.56 7.42
CA PRO A 88 -4.75 -0.34 6.76
C PRO A 88 -3.86 0.13 5.62
N MET A 89 -2.54 0.08 5.82
CA MET A 89 -1.57 0.53 4.83
C MET A 89 -1.56 -0.32 3.56
N SER A 90 -1.47 -1.65 3.69
CA SER A 90 -1.46 -2.51 2.51
C SER A 90 -2.83 -2.57 1.83
N ALA A 91 -3.91 -2.43 2.59
CA ALA A 91 -5.26 -2.26 2.04
C ALA A 91 -5.38 -0.97 1.22
N ALA A 92 -4.85 0.14 1.70
CA ALA A 92 -4.88 1.41 0.98
C ALA A 92 -4.11 1.37 -0.34
N VAL A 93 -2.90 0.80 -0.34
CA VAL A 93 -2.12 0.61 -1.59
C VAL A 93 -2.85 -0.33 -2.55
N PHE A 94 -3.40 -1.45 -2.05
CA PHE A 94 -4.20 -2.35 -2.89
C PHE A 94 -5.42 -1.64 -3.50
N CYS A 95 -6.18 -0.89 -2.69
CA CYS A 95 -7.33 -0.12 -3.17
C CYS A 95 -6.89 0.96 -4.16
N HIS A 96 -5.72 1.58 -4.01
CA HIS A 96 -5.21 2.52 -5.00
C HIS A 96 -5.01 1.88 -6.38
N GLU A 97 -4.47 0.64 -6.43
CA GLU A 97 -4.33 -0.08 -7.71
C GLU A 97 -5.69 -0.47 -8.31
N ILE A 98 -6.65 -0.89 -7.47
CA ILE A 98 -8.03 -1.10 -7.93
C ILE A 98 -8.65 0.22 -8.39
N GLY A 99 -8.35 1.33 -7.73
CA GLY A 99 -8.83 2.67 -8.05
C GLY A 99 -8.48 3.08 -9.46
N HIS A 100 -7.28 2.74 -9.95
CA HIS A 100 -6.92 2.96 -11.36
C HIS A 100 -7.84 2.23 -12.34
N HIS A 101 -8.31 1.02 -12.00
CA HIS A 101 -9.31 0.32 -12.80
C HIS A 101 -10.70 0.92 -12.65
N ALA A 102 -11.10 1.27 -11.43
CA ALA A 102 -12.42 1.78 -11.11
C ALA A 102 -12.70 3.14 -11.77
N ILE A 103 -11.72 4.03 -11.75
CA ILE A 103 -11.84 5.35 -12.41
C ILE A 103 -11.57 5.28 -13.91
N GLY A 104 -10.90 4.23 -14.38
CA GLY A 104 -10.44 4.07 -15.75
C GLY A 104 -9.12 4.78 -16.04
N PHE A 105 -8.23 4.09 -16.77
CA PHE A 105 -6.93 4.65 -17.18
C PHE A 105 -7.07 5.78 -18.19
N HIS A 106 -6.16 6.74 -18.10
CA HIS A 106 -6.06 7.92 -18.98
C HIS A 106 -7.28 8.84 -18.95
N ARG A 107 -8.18 8.67 -17.97
CA ARG A 107 -9.39 9.47 -17.83
C ARG A 107 -9.07 10.88 -17.33
N TYR A 108 -8.08 11.03 -16.45
CA TYR A 108 -7.68 12.32 -15.89
C TYR A 108 -6.30 12.73 -16.38
N LYS A 109 -6.14 14.01 -16.69
CA LYS A 109 -4.87 14.60 -17.12
C LYS A 109 -4.63 15.89 -16.36
N PRO A 110 -3.39 16.17 -15.91
CA PRO A 110 -2.15 15.37 -16.06
C PRO A 110 -2.14 14.07 -15.23
N ARG A 111 -1.14 13.19 -15.42
CA ARG A 111 -1.06 11.89 -14.70
C ARG A 111 -1.10 12.05 -13.17
N CYS A 112 -0.55 13.12 -12.60
CA CYS A 112 -0.65 13.36 -11.15
C CYS A 112 -2.10 13.60 -10.67
N LEU A 113 -2.99 14.12 -11.52
CA LEU A 113 -4.43 14.24 -11.20
C LEU A 113 -5.11 12.87 -11.21
N GLU A 114 -4.70 11.97 -12.10
CA GLU A 114 -5.16 10.58 -12.10
C GLU A 114 -4.73 9.83 -10.84
N GLU A 115 -3.49 10.06 -10.37
CA GLU A 115 -3.02 9.54 -9.08
C GLU A 115 -3.89 10.04 -7.92
N PHE A 116 -4.27 11.33 -7.93
CA PHE A 116 -5.18 11.91 -6.94
C PHE A 116 -6.54 11.21 -6.93
N HIS A 117 -7.18 11.05 -8.08
CA HIS A 117 -8.49 10.38 -8.15
C HIS A 117 -8.42 8.90 -7.77
N ALA A 118 -7.32 8.21 -8.09
CA ALA A 118 -7.12 6.82 -7.66
C ALA A 118 -6.98 6.72 -6.13
N TRP A 119 -6.25 7.64 -5.49
CA TRP A 119 -6.15 7.72 -4.03
C TRP A 119 -7.47 8.11 -3.36
N ASP A 120 -8.17 9.11 -3.88
CA ASP A 120 -9.46 9.56 -3.37
C ASP A 120 -10.49 8.43 -3.42
N TRP A 121 -10.57 7.71 -4.54
CA TRP A 121 -11.39 6.51 -4.67
C TRP A 121 -11.01 5.45 -3.62
N ALA A 122 -9.71 5.18 -3.46
CA ALA A 122 -9.24 4.16 -2.53
C ALA A 122 -9.62 4.43 -1.08
N LEU A 123 -9.48 5.68 -0.61
CA LEU A 123 -9.82 6.03 0.76
C LEU A 123 -11.34 6.01 0.99
N LYS A 124 -12.11 6.55 0.03
CA LYS A 124 -13.58 6.47 0.08
C LYS A 124 -14.08 5.03 0.10
N GLU A 125 -13.45 4.15 -0.66
CA GLU A 125 -13.84 2.75 -0.72
C GLU A 125 -13.50 2.00 0.58
N MET A 126 -12.34 2.28 1.17
CA MET A 126 -12.01 1.77 2.51
C MET A 126 -13.02 2.25 3.56
N GLU A 127 -13.36 3.53 3.56
CA GLU A 127 -14.35 4.11 4.47
C GLU A 127 -15.74 3.49 4.26
N ARG A 128 -16.20 3.36 3.00
CA ARG A 128 -17.47 2.74 2.62
C ARG A 128 -17.60 1.31 3.15
N ARG A 129 -16.50 0.55 3.14
CA ARG A 129 -16.46 -0.84 3.62
C ARG A 129 -16.13 -0.97 5.11
N GLY A 130 -16.07 0.14 5.86
CA GLY A 130 -15.77 0.12 7.30
C GLY A 130 -14.34 -0.35 7.61
N VAL A 131 -13.40 -0.13 6.70
CA VAL A 131 -11.97 -0.34 6.89
C VAL A 131 -11.34 0.94 7.39
N ASN A 132 -10.64 0.86 8.52
CA ASN A 132 -10.03 2.03 9.15
C ASN A 132 -8.96 2.69 8.24
N VAL A 133 -9.15 3.98 7.94
CA VAL A 133 -8.16 4.83 7.28
C VAL A 133 -7.41 5.62 8.35
N THR A 134 -6.21 5.17 8.69
CA THR A 134 -5.39 5.79 9.75
C THR A 134 -4.70 7.06 9.26
N ASP A 135 -4.23 7.89 10.19
CA ASP A 135 -3.42 9.09 9.86
C ASP A 135 -2.19 8.72 9.02
N ARG A 136 -1.56 7.58 9.31
CA ARG A 136 -0.42 7.08 8.54
C ARG A 136 -0.78 6.77 7.08
N VAL A 137 -2.01 6.31 6.80
CA VAL A 137 -2.49 6.13 5.42
C VAL A 137 -2.64 7.49 4.73
N ARG A 138 -3.16 8.49 5.44
CA ARG A 138 -3.31 9.86 4.90
C ARG A 138 -1.95 10.52 4.65
N GLU A 139 -1.01 10.37 5.58
CA GLU A 139 0.40 10.77 5.41
C GLU A 139 0.99 10.11 4.16
N ARG A 140 0.80 8.79 3.98
CA ARG A 140 1.30 8.06 2.81
C ARG A 140 0.69 8.55 1.50
N MET A 141 -0.62 8.81 1.47
CA MET A 141 -1.29 9.40 0.31
C MET A 141 -0.66 10.75 -0.02
N HIS A 142 -0.46 11.61 0.99
CA HIS A 142 0.17 12.92 0.81
C HIS A 142 1.58 12.78 0.21
N GLU A 143 2.42 11.92 0.77
CA GLU A 143 3.76 11.62 0.22
C GLU A 143 3.69 11.19 -1.26
N SER A 144 2.75 10.30 -1.58
CA SER A 144 2.57 9.79 -2.94
C SER A 144 2.18 10.89 -3.92
N LEU A 145 1.25 11.77 -3.52
CA LEU A 145 0.80 12.87 -4.36
C LEU A 145 1.86 13.96 -4.51
N HIS A 146 2.55 14.31 -3.42
CA HIS A 146 3.69 15.22 -3.48
C HIS A 146 4.76 14.68 -4.45
N TYR A 147 5.09 13.39 -4.38
CA TYR A 147 6.01 12.77 -5.34
C TYR A 147 5.48 12.81 -6.78
N ALA A 148 4.19 12.55 -7.00
CA ALA A 148 3.58 12.60 -8.34
C ALA A 148 3.64 14.01 -8.94
N ILE A 149 3.41 15.05 -8.13
CA ILE A 149 3.56 16.46 -8.51
C ILE A 149 5.00 16.75 -8.91
N GLN A 150 5.98 16.39 -8.07
CA GLN A 150 7.41 16.59 -8.38
C GLN A 150 7.83 15.87 -9.66
N LYS A 151 7.30 14.67 -9.89
CA LYS A 151 7.53 13.91 -11.13
C LYS A 151 6.89 14.58 -12.34
N ALA A 152 5.71 15.16 -12.20
CA ALA A 152 5.04 15.90 -13.28
C ALA A 152 5.77 17.21 -13.60
N ALA A 153 6.22 17.96 -12.58
CA ALA A 153 7.01 19.17 -12.75
C ALA A 153 8.30 18.91 -13.54
N ARG A 154 9.06 17.87 -13.18
CA ARG A 154 10.26 17.42 -13.94
C ARG A 154 9.96 17.01 -15.39
N ARG A 155 8.71 16.69 -15.71
CA ARG A 155 8.23 16.34 -17.06
C ARG A 155 7.58 17.52 -17.78
N GLY A 156 7.72 18.75 -17.27
CA GLY A 156 7.25 19.97 -17.92
C GLY A 156 5.79 20.34 -17.63
N LEU A 157 5.24 19.95 -16.47
CA LEU A 157 3.93 20.44 -16.04
C LEU A 157 3.94 21.97 -15.93
N LYS A 158 3.06 22.63 -16.68
CA LYS A 158 2.97 24.10 -16.71
C LYS A 158 2.01 24.67 -15.66
N GLN A 159 0.93 23.96 -15.38
CA GLN A 159 -0.12 24.39 -14.45
C GLN A 159 -0.51 23.22 -13.55
N LEU A 160 -0.56 23.48 -12.25
CA LEU A 160 -0.98 22.50 -11.25
C LEU A 160 -2.51 22.50 -11.13
N PRO A 161 -3.18 21.34 -11.26
CA PRO A 161 -4.59 21.21 -10.90
C PRO A 161 -4.87 21.68 -9.46
N VAL A 162 -5.99 22.36 -9.24
CA VAL A 162 -6.31 23.00 -7.94
C VAL A 162 -6.44 21.97 -6.82
N GLU A 163 -6.92 20.77 -7.14
CA GLU A 163 -7.06 19.63 -6.23
C GLU A 163 -5.71 19.18 -5.66
N LEU A 164 -4.63 19.45 -6.39
CA LEU A 164 -3.28 19.07 -6.02
C LEU A 164 -2.55 20.15 -5.21
N ALA A 165 -3.11 21.36 -5.09
CA ALA A 165 -2.49 22.47 -4.36
C ALA A 165 -2.12 22.11 -2.90
N PRO A 166 -2.95 21.37 -2.12
CA PRO A 166 -2.60 20.98 -0.75
C PRO A 166 -1.37 20.06 -0.65
N PHE A 167 -1.00 19.37 -1.73
CA PHE A 167 0.08 18.38 -1.74
C PHE A 167 1.39 18.93 -2.32
N MET A 168 1.48 20.24 -2.56
CA MET A 168 2.70 20.88 -3.08
C MET A 168 3.88 20.80 -2.12
N SER A 169 3.62 20.82 -0.82
CA SER A 169 4.61 20.64 0.23
C SER A 169 4.58 19.19 0.74
N PRO A 170 5.70 18.63 1.22
CA PRO A 170 5.69 17.33 1.88
C PRO A 170 4.81 17.38 3.15
N PRO A 171 4.26 16.24 3.61
CA PRO A 171 3.50 16.22 4.85
C PRO A 171 4.41 16.63 6.02
N PRO A 172 3.86 17.34 7.03
CA PRO A 172 4.62 17.77 8.19
C PRO A 172 5.20 16.56 8.93
N ARG A 173 6.47 16.63 9.34
CA ARG A 173 7.04 15.56 10.16
C ARG A 173 6.50 15.68 11.57
N LYS A 174 6.34 14.55 12.25
CA LYS A 174 5.89 14.53 13.66
C LYS A 174 6.76 15.38 14.59
N SER A 175 8.05 15.51 14.28
CA SER A 175 9.00 16.38 15.00
C SER A 175 8.65 17.86 14.93
N ASP A 176 8.02 18.29 13.83
CA ASP A 176 7.77 19.69 13.53
C ASP A 176 6.49 20.18 14.27
N LEU A 177 5.59 19.25 14.62
CA LEU A 177 4.37 19.52 15.39
C LEU A 177 4.62 19.67 16.89
N SER A 178 5.66 19.03 17.44
CA SER A 178 6.01 19.13 18.87
C SER A 178 6.80 20.38 19.24
N ALA A 179 7.30 21.15 18.26
CA ALA A 179 8.07 22.37 18.48
C ALA A 179 7.20 23.65 18.49
N SER A 180 5.89 23.51 18.32
CA SER A 180 4.92 24.62 18.25
C SER A 180 3.89 24.59 19.38
N ALA A 181 4.14 23.80 20.44
CA ALA A 181 3.32 23.68 21.66
C ALA A 181 4.18 24.05 22.87
#